data_AF-X1QIP5-F1
#
_entry.id   AF-X1QIP5-F1
#
_cell.length_a   1.000
_cell.length_b   1.000
_cell.length_c   1.000
_cell.angle_alpha   90.00
_cell.angle_beta   90.00
_cell.angle_gamma   90.00
#
_symmetry.space_group_name_H-M   'P 1'
#
loop_
_entity.id
_entity.type
_entity.pdbx_description
1 polymer ?
#
loop_
_entity_poly.entity_id
_entity_poly.type
_entity_poly.pdbx_seq_one_letter_code
_entity_poly.pdbx_strand_id
1 'polypeptide(L)'
;MKVINTTEYQTKDLKKIFIECCKTKLDSWKNLRVEVNYSKSRWITGEAPYGRRKVEIFLPRNPIDKEYIEAKWTIPRPYAYLNFKRVLAWVFIHELHHVLDRHHRGMIGNYYNHWRFYANNPEKMNWIDDLPLRKKEIKIKPKEDLQLKRYEHVLAMLKDKKSKLKRLQNQI
;
A
#
# COMPACT_ATOMS: atom_id res chain seq x y z
N MET A 1 11.36 1.84 12.55
CA MET A 1 10.18 2.06 11.71
C MET A 1 9.33 0.81 11.62
N LYS A 2 8.05 0.93 11.94
CA LYS A 2 7.02 -0.10 11.76
C LYS A 2 6.20 0.24 10.51
N VAL A 3 6.02 -0.71 9.60
CA VAL A 3 5.20 -0.55 8.40
C VAL A 3 4.02 -1.52 8.48
N ILE A 4 2.80 -0.98 8.48
CA ILE A 4 1.54 -1.73 8.44
C ILE A 4 1.01 -1.55 7.01
N ASN A 5 0.76 -2.64 6.29
CA ASN A 5 0.48 -2.58 4.86
C ASN A 5 -0.67 -3.51 4.46
N THR A 6 -1.80 -2.92 4.09
CA THR A 6 -3.02 -3.61 3.64
C THR A 6 -3.14 -3.71 2.12
N THR A 7 -2.15 -3.18 1.38
CA THR A 7 -2.14 -3.18 -0.09
C THR A 7 -1.57 -4.46 -0.67
N GLU A 8 -1.64 -4.60 -1.99
CA GLU A 8 -1.06 -5.72 -2.73
C GLU A 8 0.47 -5.68 -2.79
N TYR A 9 1.13 -4.56 -2.47
CA TYR A 9 2.59 -4.47 -2.58
C TYR A 9 3.30 -5.18 -1.43
N GLN A 10 4.51 -5.68 -1.66
CA GLN A 10 5.32 -6.32 -0.63
C GLN A 10 5.74 -5.32 0.45
N THR A 11 5.48 -5.65 1.72
CA THR A 11 5.83 -4.79 2.85
C THR A 11 7.34 -4.54 2.97
N LYS A 12 8.17 -5.54 2.61
CA LYS A 12 9.64 -5.41 2.61
C LYS A 12 10.12 -4.35 1.62
N ASP A 13 9.52 -4.34 0.43
CA ASP A 13 9.87 -3.41 -0.65
C ASP A 13 9.44 -1.98 -0.29
N LEU A 14 8.19 -1.80 0.17
CA LEU A 14 7.71 -0.51 0.70
C LEU A 14 8.58 0.01 1.84
N LYS A 15 8.96 -0.87 2.78
CA LYS A 15 9.83 -0.49 3.91
C LYS A 15 11.20 0.00 3.43
N LYS A 16 11.78 -0.59 2.40
CA LYS A 16 13.05 -0.13 1.82
C LYS A 16 12.92 1.29 1.27
N ILE A 17 11.89 1.54 0.44
CA ILE A 17 11.60 2.86 -0.12
C ILE A 17 11.46 3.90 1.01
N PHE A 18 10.65 3.60 2.02
CA PHE A 18 10.43 4.53 3.13
C PHE A 18 11.69 4.77 3.98
N ILE A 19 12.56 3.78 4.15
CA ILE A 19 13.85 3.97 4.84
C ILE A 19 14.74 4.94 4.05
N GLU A 20 14.85 4.75 2.73
CA GLU A 20 15.65 5.66 1.90
C GLU A 20 15.08 7.08 1.93
N CYS A 21 13.75 7.25 1.85
CA CYS A 21 13.12 8.55 2.06
C CYS A 21 13.48 9.15 3.44
N CYS A 22 13.42 8.35 4.51
CA CYS A 22 13.75 8.82 5.85
C CYS A 22 15.19 9.33 5.94
N LYS A 23 16.17 8.67 5.31
CA LYS A 23 17.57 9.12 5.31
C LYS A 23 17.74 10.52 4.72
N THR A 24 16.82 10.97 3.86
CA THR A 24 16.87 12.32 3.28
C THR A 24 16.37 13.44 4.21
N LYS A 25 15.64 13.10 5.29
CA LYS A 25 14.95 14.10 6.14
C LYS A 25 15.08 13.88 7.64
N LEU A 26 15.30 12.65 8.09
CA LEU A 26 15.28 12.25 9.50
C LEU A 26 16.62 11.64 9.92
N ASP A 27 17.17 12.12 11.03
CA ASP A 27 18.35 11.51 11.67
C ASP A 27 18.04 10.13 12.27
N SER A 28 16.77 9.89 12.63
CA SER A 28 16.30 8.60 13.15
C SER A 28 14.84 8.33 12.79
N TRP A 29 14.60 7.12 12.28
CA TRP A 29 13.28 6.57 11.91
C TRP A 29 12.87 5.38 12.78
N LYS A 30 13.57 5.11 13.89
CA LYS A 30 13.32 3.92 14.73
C LYS A 30 11.88 3.86 15.26
N ASN A 31 11.30 5.00 15.63
CA ASN A 31 9.94 5.11 16.21
C ASN A 31 8.84 5.53 15.22
N LEU A 32 9.15 5.67 13.92
CA LEU A 32 8.15 6.04 12.92
C LEU A 32 7.19 4.87 12.63
N ARG A 33 5.89 5.13 12.69
CA ARG A 33 4.82 4.22 12.24
C ARG A 33 4.32 4.69 10.88
N VAL A 34 4.35 3.80 9.89
CA VAL A 34 3.82 4.06 8.54
C VAL A 34 2.70 3.08 8.26
N GLU A 35 1.53 3.59 7.89
CA GLU A 35 0.38 2.78 7.47
C GLU A 35 0.15 2.98 5.99
N VAL A 36 0.06 1.88 5.25
CA VAL A 36 -0.16 1.89 3.81
C VAL A 36 -1.49 1.22 3.53
N ASN A 37 -2.45 2.00 3.06
CA ASN A 37 -3.81 1.58 2.80
C ASN A 37 -4.21 1.87 1.35
N TYR A 38 -5.32 1.29 0.89
CA TYR A 38 -5.90 1.69 -0.38
C TYR A 38 -6.68 2.99 -0.25
N SER A 39 -6.52 3.88 -1.22
CA SER A 39 -7.34 5.06 -1.41
C SER A 39 -8.61 4.72 -2.20
N LYS A 40 -9.67 5.50 -1.96
CA LYS A 40 -10.79 5.62 -2.92
C LYS A 40 -10.43 6.52 -4.10
N SER A 41 -9.37 7.32 -3.96
CA SER A 41 -8.82 8.18 -5.02
C SER A 41 -8.03 7.37 -6.04
N ARG A 42 -7.88 7.97 -7.22
CA ARG A 42 -6.98 7.47 -8.28
C ARG A 42 -5.53 7.94 -8.11
N TRP A 43 -5.28 8.78 -7.12
CA TRP A 43 -3.97 9.36 -6.82
C TRP A 43 -3.39 8.75 -5.55
N ILE A 44 -2.06 8.76 -5.45
CA ILE A 44 -1.37 8.51 -4.18
C ILE A 44 -1.57 9.76 -3.32
N THR A 45 -2.04 9.57 -2.09
CA THR A 45 -2.17 10.65 -1.10
C THR A 45 -1.52 10.23 0.21
N GLY A 46 -1.24 11.21 1.06
CA GLY A 46 -0.68 10.97 2.38
C GLY A 46 -1.35 11.85 3.42
N GLU A 47 -1.14 11.48 4.68
CA GLU A 47 -1.50 12.28 5.83
C GLU A 47 -0.54 11.97 6.99
N ALA A 48 -0.06 13.01 7.66
CA ALA A 48 0.70 12.89 8.88
C ALA A 48 0.32 14.01 9.84
N PRO A 49 -0.09 13.69 11.09
CA PRO A 49 -0.32 14.71 12.09
C PRO A 49 1.01 15.42 12.44
N TYR A 50 0.95 16.73 12.56
CA TYR A 50 2.11 17.57 12.90
C TYR A 50 2.82 17.11 14.16
N GLY A 51 4.14 16.99 14.09
CA GLY A 51 5.01 16.58 15.19
C GLY A 51 4.81 15.13 15.68
N ARG A 52 3.90 14.35 15.07
CA ARG A 52 3.65 12.97 15.47
C ARG A 52 4.46 12.00 14.61
N ARG A 53 4.97 10.94 15.23
CA ARG A 53 5.72 9.87 14.54
C ARG A 53 4.79 8.85 13.85
N LYS A 54 3.74 9.33 13.16
CA LYS A 54 2.78 8.53 12.39
C LYS A 54 2.61 9.14 11.00
N VAL A 55 2.68 8.31 9.97
CA VAL A 55 2.39 8.66 8.57
C VAL A 55 1.41 7.65 8.01
N GLU A 56 0.40 8.13 7.29
CA GLU A 56 -0.56 7.33 6.54
C GLU A 56 -0.37 7.61 5.05
N ILE A 57 -0.27 6.55 4.27
CA ILE A 57 -0.10 6.59 2.82
C ILE A 57 -1.24 5.81 2.19
N PHE A 58 -1.90 6.42 1.23
CA PHE A 58 -3.05 5.85 0.54
C PHE A 58 -2.69 5.63 -0.92
N LEU A 59 -2.62 4.36 -1.35
CA LEU A 59 -2.32 3.96 -2.71
C LEU A 59 -3.61 3.74 -3.50
N PRO A 60 -3.71 4.17 -4.77
CA PRO A 60 -4.85 3.81 -5.60
C PRO A 60 -4.84 2.30 -5.88
N ARG A 61 -6.03 1.67 -5.96
CA ARG A 61 -6.15 0.26 -6.41
C ARG A 61 -5.79 0.09 -7.87
N ASN A 62 -6.26 1.03 -8.69
CA ASN A 62 -5.96 1.12 -10.11
C ASN A 62 -5.29 2.50 -10.31
N PRO A 63 -3.94 2.57 -10.24
CA PRO A 63 -3.25 3.81 -10.55
C PRO A 63 -3.61 4.26 -11.96
N ILE A 64 -3.64 5.57 -12.18
CA ILE A 64 -3.88 6.13 -13.52
C ILE A 64 -2.70 5.73 -14.42
N ASP A 65 -3.01 5.08 -15.54
CA ASP A 65 -2.02 4.76 -16.57
C ASP A 65 -1.55 6.03 -17.27
N LYS A 66 -0.28 6.03 -17.69
CA LYS A 66 0.38 7.17 -18.35
C LYS A 66 -0.41 7.68 -19.56
N GLU A 67 -1.01 6.77 -20.33
CA GLU A 67 -1.86 7.07 -21.50
C GLU A 67 -3.11 7.88 -21.16
N TYR A 68 -3.74 7.65 -19.99
CA TYR A 68 -4.93 8.41 -19.57
C TYR A 68 -4.61 9.87 -19.22
N ILE A 69 -3.37 10.14 -18.80
CA ILE A 69 -2.91 11.50 -18.46
C ILE A 69 -2.62 12.29 -19.74
N GLU A 70 -1.96 11.66 -20.71
CA GLU A 70 -1.59 12.28 -21.99
C GLU A 70 -2.82 12.58 -22.88
N ALA A 71 -3.86 11.75 -22.82
CA ALA A 71 -5.02 11.86 -23.72
C ALA A 71 -6.07 12.93 -23.37
N LYS A 72 -6.13 13.44 -22.11
CA LYS A 72 -7.29 14.22 -21.64
C LYS A 72 -7.03 15.66 -21.20
N TRP A 73 -5.77 16.12 -21.10
CA TRP A 73 -5.47 17.41 -20.48
C TRP A 73 -4.35 18.18 -21.18
N THR A 74 -4.64 19.41 -21.63
CA THR A 74 -3.69 20.45 -22.09
C THR A 74 -2.98 21.19 -20.95
N ILE A 75 -3.02 20.67 -19.72
CA ILE A 75 -2.36 21.25 -18.55
C ILE A 75 -1.20 20.31 -18.19
N PRO A 76 0.06 20.78 -18.11
CA PRO A 76 1.19 19.96 -17.69
C PRO A 76 1.00 19.58 -16.22
N ARG A 77 0.39 18.42 -15.97
CA ARG A 77 0.29 17.86 -14.63
C ARG A 77 1.43 16.85 -14.40
N PRO A 78 2.13 16.95 -13.25
CA PRO A 78 3.39 16.26 -12.96
C PRO A 78 3.31 14.73 -12.82
N TYR A 79 2.10 14.15 -12.85
CA TYR A 79 1.91 12.71 -12.79
C TYR A 79 2.27 12.01 -14.12
N ALA A 80 2.33 12.74 -15.24
CA ALA A 80 2.70 12.19 -16.54
C ALA A 80 4.16 11.72 -16.61
N TYR A 81 5.04 12.33 -15.80
CA TYR A 81 6.51 12.17 -15.91
C TYR A 81 7.13 11.33 -14.80
N LEU A 82 6.42 11.11 -13.69
CA LEU A 82 6.94 10.36 -12.55
C LEU A 82 6.32 8.96 -12.51
N ASN A 83 7.19 7.94 -12.54
CA ASN A 83 6.75 6.57 -12.30
C ASN A 83 6.12 6.45 -10.89
N PHE A 84 5.29 5.42 -10.70
CA PHE A 84 4.54 5.20 -9.46
C PHE A 84 5.42 5.25 -8.20
N LYS A 85 6.66 4.72 -8.27
CA LYS A 85 7.62 4.73 -7.16
C LYS A 85 8.04 6.16 -6.78
N ARG A 86 8.39 6.99 -7.75
CA ARG A 86 8.78 8.39 -7.54
C ARG A 86 7.64 9.19 -6.90
N VAL A 87 6.40 9.00 -7.35
CA VAL A 87 5.22 9.64 -6.74
C VAL A 87 5.02 9.17 -5.30
N LEU A 88 5.12 7.86 -5.04
CA LEU A 88 5.03 7.29 -3.70
C LEU A 88 6.05 7.91 -2.74
N ALA A 89 7.32 7.97 -3.12
CA ALA A 89 8.34 8.56 -2.28
C ALA A 89 8.16 10.06 -2.08
N TRP A 90 7.73 10.78 -3.11
CA TRP A 90 7.44 12.20 -2.98
C TRP A 90 6.34 12.46 -1.95
N VAL A 91 5.20 11.76 -2.04
CA VAL A 91 4.12 11.87 -1.05
C VAL A 91 4.67 11.54 0.33
N PHE A 92 5.42 10.46 0.47
CA PHE A 92 5.96 10.08 1.78
C PHE A 92 6.95 11.12 2.34
N ILE A 93 7.83 11.71 1.52
CA ILE A 93 8.74 12.79 1.93
C ILE A 93 7.96 14.04 2.35
N HIS A 94 6.86 14.36 1.67
CA HIS A 94 5.96 15.42 2.08
C HIS A 94 5.39 15.16 3.48
N GLU A 95 4.91 13.95 3.74
CA GLU A 95 4.42 13.59 5.08
C GLU A 95 5.52 13.61 6.15
N LEU A 96 6.77 13.25 5.80
CA LEU A 96 7.89 13.38 6.72
C LEU A 96 8.15 14.83 7.16
N HIS A 97 7.84 15.82 6.32
CA HIS A 97 7.92 17.22 6.73
C HIS A 97 6.87 17.57 7.80
N HIS A 98 5.66 17.01 7.72
CA HIS A 98 4.66 17.16 8.79
C HIS A 98 5.09 16.47 10.09
N VAL A 99 5.71 15.30 10.01
CA VAL A 99 6.31 14.62 11.19
C VAL A 99 7.36 15.49 11.88
N LEU A 100 8.06 16.34 11.13
CA LEU A 100 9.03 17.32 11.62
C LEU A 100 8.41 18.66 12.05
N ASP A 101 7.09 18.70 12.24
CA ASP A 101 6.33 19.88 12.64
C ASP A 101 6.41 21.04 11.63
N ARG A 102 6.64 20.74 10.35
CA ARG A 102 6.68 21.75 9.28
C ARG A 102 5.33 21.88 8.60
N HIS A 103 4.81 23.10 8.58
CA HIS A 103 3.72 23.48 7.69
C HIS A 103 4.20 23.56 6.24
N HIS A 104 3.24 23.50 5.31
CA HIS A 104 3.53 23.57 3.88
C HIS A 104 4.35 24.79 3.44
N ARG A 105 4.26 25.92 4.16
CA ARG A 105 5.06 27.13 3.91
C ARG A 105 6.53 27.01 4.37
N GLY A 106 6.85 26.03 5.21
CA GLY A 106 8.20 25.73 5.68
C GLY A 106 8.84 24.54 4.96
N MET A 107 8.20 24.02 3.91
CA MET A 107 8.72 22.94 3.07
C MET A 107 9.44 23.51 1.84
N ILE A 108 10.47 22.81 1.34
CA ILE A 108 11.19 23.20 0.12
C ILE A 108 10.18 23.36 -1.04
N GLY A 109 10.12 24.54 -1.64
CA GLY A 109 9.20 24.84 -2.74
C GLY A 109 7.82 25.39 -2.33
N ASN A 110 7.49 25.52 -1.03
CA ASN A 110 6.16 25.89 -0.54
C ASN A 110 5.04 24.94 -1.04
N TYR A 111 3.84 25.00 -0.45
CA TYR A 111 2.70 24.10 -0.73
C TYR A 111 2.48 23.78 -2.21
N TYR A 112 2.65 24.79 -3.08
CA TYR A 112 2.40 24.70 -4.51
C TYR A 112 3.58 24.27 -5.38
N ASN A 113 4.83 24.25 -4.88
CA ASN A 113 5.99 23.89 -5.72
C ASN A 113 6.87 22.77 -5.15
N HIS A 114 6.54 22.13 -4.02
CA HIS A 114 7.28 20.93 -3.57
C HIS A 114 7.25 19.83 -4.66
N TRP A 115 6.16 19.69 -5.41
CA TRP A 115 6.09 18.80 -6.57
C TRP A 115 6.92 19.32 -7.76
N ARG A 116 6.85 20.62 -8.08
CA ARG A 116 7.64 21.23 -9.17
C ARG A 116 9.12 21.08 -8.93
N PHE A 117 9.56 21.14 -7.68
CA PHE A 117 10.95 20.93 -7.33
C PHE A 117 11.44 19.56 -7.81
N TYR A 118 10.77 18.47 -7.44
CA TYR A 118 11.19 17.13 -7.86
C TYR A 118 10.90 16.82 -9.34
N ALA A 119 9.87 17.44 -9.93
CA ALA A 119 9.61 17.33 -11.37
C ALA A 119 10.70 18.02 -12.20
N ASN A 120 11.19 19.19 -11.76
CA ASN A 120 12.25 19.95 -12.43
C ASN A 120 13.65 19.47 -12.07
N ASN A 121 13.79 18.67 -11.00
CA ASN A 121 15.05 18.10 -10.52
C ASN A 121 14.91 16.57 -10.37
N PRO A 122 14.60 15.84 -11.45
CA PRO A 122 14.32 14.40 -11.40
C PRO A 122 15.52 13.59 -10.86
N GLU A 123 16.73 14.10 -11.02
CA GLU A 123 17.97 13.47 -10.54
C GLU A 123 18.02 13.32 -9.02
N LYS A 124 17.30 14.18 -8.27
CA LYS A 124 17.16 14.07 -6.81
C LYS A 124 16.39 12.82 -6.37
N MET A 125 15.71 12.15 -7.30
CA MET A 125 14.91 10.95 -7.05
C MET A 125 15.46 9.70 -7.77
N ASN A 126 16.58 9.79 -8.50
CA ASN A 126 17.09 8.65 -9.30
C ASN A 126 17.33 7.39 -8.47
N TRP A 127 17.75 7.54 -7.21
CA TRP A 127 17.97 6.42 -6.29
C TRP A 127 16.75 5.51 -6.10
N ILE A 128 15.53 5.98 -6.39
CA ILE A 128 14.32 5.17 -6.22
C ILE A 128 14.06 4.21 -7.38
N ASP A 129 14.62 4.50 -8.55
CA ASP A 129 14.37 3.71 -9.74
C ASP A 129 14.99 2.30 -9.62
N ASP A 130 16.04 2.17 -8.81
CA ASP A 130 16.70 0.89 -8.52
C ASP A 130 16.01 0.09 -7.40
N LEU A 131 15.11 0.73 -6.64
CA LEU A 131 14.42 0.04 -5.54
C LEU A 131 13.29 -0.86 -6.04
N PRO A 132 13.16 -2.09 -5.51
CA PRO A 132 12.06 -2.97 -5.89
C PRO A 132 10.74 -2.46 -5.31
N LEU A 133 9.67 -2.64 -6.08
CA LEU A 133 8.29 -2.50 -5.61
C LEU A 133 7.42 -3.58 -6.23
N ARG A 134 7.47 -4.78 -5.66
CA ARG A 134 6.75 -5.95 -6.19
C ARG A 134 5.40 -6.10 -5.54
N LYS A 135 4.45 -6.70 -6.27
CA LYS A 135 3.21 -7.20 -5.70
C LYS A 135 3.48 -8.48 -4.89
N LYS A 136 2.68 -8.69 -3.85
CA LYS A 136 2.61 -9.94 -3.10
C LYS A 136 2.13 -11.02 -4.05
N GLU A 137 2.70 -12.21 -3.96
CA GLU A 137 2.16 -13.36 -4.67
C GLU A 137 0.72 -13.59 -4.20
N ILE A 138 -0.21 -13.49 -5.13
CA ILE A 138 -1.58 -13.90 -4.89
C ILE A 138 -1.54 -15.42 -4.88
N LYS A 139 -1.47 -16.02 -3.68
CA LYS A 139 -1.82 -17.43 -3.51
C LYS A 139 -3.32 -17.53 -3.78
N ILE A 140 -3.68 -17.71 -5.05
CA ILE A 140 -5.05 -18.06 -5.43
C ILE A 140 -5.30 -19.39 -4.74
N LYS A 141 -6.04 -19.37 -3.63
CA LYS A 141 -6.55 -20.62 -3.07
C LYS A 141 -7.42 -21.23 -4.17
N PRO A 142 -7.23 -22.51 -4.51
CA PRO A 142 -8.13 -23.17 -5.44
C PRO A 142 -9.56 -22.92 -4.94
N LYS A 143 -10.44 -22.49 -5.84
CA LYS A 143 -11.84 -22.28 -5.52
C LYS A 143 -12.37 -23.62 -5.03
N GLU A 144 -12.68 -23.71 -3.73
CA GLU A 144 -13.22 -24.94 -3.15
C GLU A 144 -14.47 -25.33 -3.94
N ASP A 145 -14.54 -26.59 -4.38
CA ASP A 145 -15.75 -27.13 -4.97
C ASP A 145 -16.82 -27.26 -3.87
N LEU A 146 -17.74 -26.30 -3.86
CA LEU A 146 -18.82 -26.24 -2.89
C LEU A 146 -19.75 -27.46 -2.98
N GLN A 147 -19.89 -28.09 -4.15
CA GLN A 147 -20.70 -29.29 -4.31
C GLN A 147 -20.00 -30.48 -3.64
N LEU A 148 -18.70 -30.66 -3.91
CA LEU A 148 -17.90 -31.71 -3.28
C LEU A 148 -17.90 -31.57 -1.76
N LYS A 149 -17.68 -30.36 -1.23
CA LYS A 149 -17.69 -30.09 0.21
C LYS A 149 -19.04 -30.41 0.87
N ARG A 150 -20.15 -30.08 0.20
CA ARG A 150 -21.51 -30.41 0.68
C ARG A 150 -21.76 -31.91 0.65
N TYR A 151 -21.33 -32.58 -0.42
CA TYR A 151 -21.44 -34.03 -0.56
C TYR A 151 -20.66 -34.77 0.55
N GLU A 152 -19.41 -34.39 0.78
CA GLU A 152 -18.58 -34.94 1.85
C GLU A 152 -19.19 -34.71 3.24
N HIS A 153 -19.77 -33.53 3.47
CA HIS A 153 -20.46 -33.23 4.72
C HIS A 153 -21.69 -34.12 4.95
N VAL A 154 -22.50 -34.35 3.91
CA VAL A 154 -23.66 -35.26 4.00
C VAL A 154 -23.21 -36.70 4.27
N LEU A 155 -22.14 -37.17 3.61
CA LEU A 155 -21.56 -38.48 3.89
C LEU A 155 -21.12 -38.62 5.36
N ALA A 156 -20.47 -37.58 5.91
CA ALA A 156 -20.07 -37.57 7.31
C ALA A 156 -21.29 -37.64 8.25
N MET A 157 -22.35 -36.88 7.97
CA MET A 157 -23.61 -36.93 8.73
C MET A 157 -24.26 -38.31 8.68
N LEU A 158 -24.34 -38.92 7.50
CA LEU A 158 -24.92 -40.26 7.34
C LEU A 158 -24.13 -41.30 8.13
N LYS A 159 -22.80 -41.22 8.12
CA LYS A 159 -21.93 -42.11 8.90
C LYS A 159 -22.18 -41.96 10.41
N ASP A 160 -22.29 -40.74 10.90
CA ASP A 160 -22.56 -40.46 12.31
C ASP A 160 -23.96 -40.95 12.73
N LYS A 161 -24.98 -40.73 11.90
CA LYS A 161 -26.34 -41.22 12.12
C LYS A 161 -26.39 -42.75 12.12
N LYS A 162 -25.71 -43.41 11.18
CA LYS A 162 -25.62 -44.88 11.12
C LYS A 162 -24.95 -45.46 12.36
N SER A 163 -23.90 -44.81 12.87
CA SER A 163 -23.24 -45.19 14.12
C SER A 163 -24.18 -45.08 15.33
N LYS A 164 -24.91 -43.97 15.44
CA LYS A 164 -25.93 -43.77 16.50
C LYS A 164 -27.03 -44.82 16.46
N LEU A 165 -27.54 -45.12 15.27
CA LEU A 165 -28.61 -46.10 15.07
C LEU A 165 -28.16 -47.51 15.50
N LYS A 166 -26.95 -47.93 15.12
CA LYS A 166 -26.36 -49.21 15.56
C LYS A 166 -26.19 -49.27 17.07
N ARG A 167 -25.82 -48.15 17.71
CA ARG A 167 -25.71 -48.06 19.16
C ARG A 167 -27.05 -48.27 19.86
N LEU A 168 -28.12 -47.65 19.35
CA LEU A 168 -29.48 -47.77 19.89
C LEU A 168 -30.05 -49.18 19.70
N GLN A 169 -29.77 -49.82 18.56
CA GLN A 169 -30.19 -51.21 18.30
C GLN A 169 -29.56 -52.23 19.25
N ASN A 170 -28.35 -51.96 19.76
CA ASN A 170 -27.69 -52.83 20.73
C ASN A 170 -28.15 -52.58 22.19
N GLN A 171 -29.09 -51.67 22.41
CA GLN A 171 -29.65 -51.33 23.74
C GLN A 171 -31.10 -51.83 23.92
N ILE A 172 -31.67 -52.46 22.90
CA ILE A 172 -32.96 -53.14 22.90
C ILE A 172 -32.67 -54.64 22.89
#